data_AF-A0A166QQ72-F1
#
_entry.id   AF-A0A166QQ72-F1
#
_cell.length_a   1.000
_cell.length_b   1.000
_cell.length_c   1.000
_cell.angle_alpha   90.00
_cell.angle_beta   90.00
_cell.angle_gamma   90.00
#
_symmetry.space_group_name_H-M   'P 1'
#
loop_
_entity.id
_entity.type
_entity.pdbx_description
1 polymer ?
#
loop_
_entity_poly.entity_id
_entity_poly.type
_entity_poly.pdbx_seq_one_letter_code
_entity_poly.pdbx_strand_id
1 'polypeptide(L)'
;MRVIAYLRVSTEKQLDGYGLDVQRDAVRAWARANGHRIVEVFPEEGVSGKLEDRPELAKALRALKDGQADGIVVPKLDRLARDLVVQEQLIAEVWRMGAAVFSAVASEADYLVDDPADPSRKLIRQVLGAVSEYERAMIALRLRTGRAHKASKGGYAYGAPAFGQKAVDKELTADEREQDALARMIELDNDGKSLREICTALEEEGHRPKRGDRWHPTTVSRCLTRARAATAAA
;
A
#
# COMPACT_ATOMS: atom_id res chain seq x y z
N MET A 1 21.75 25.13 -14.63
CA MET A 1 20.81 24.80 -13.53
C MET A 1 21.54 24.16 -12.37
N ARG A 2 20.98 24.20 -11.16
CA ARG A 2 21.42 23.40 -9.99
C ARG A 2 20.82 22.01 -10.13
N VAL A 3 21.63 20.97 -10.11
CA VAL A 3 21.15 19.58 -10.25
C VAL A 3 21.69 18.71 -9.13
N ILE A 4 20.92 17.70 -8.73
CA ILE A 4 21.41 16.61 -7.89
C ILE A 4 21.81 15.43 -8.75
N ALA A 5 22.81 14.66 -8.33
CA ALA A 5 23.18 13.43 -9.02
C ALA A 5 22.68 12.21 -8.23
N TYR A 6 22.02 11.27 -8.88
CA TYR A 6 21.65 9.99 -8.28
C TYR A 6 22.40 8.85 -8.94
N LEU A 7 23.14 8.08 -8.13
CA LEU A 7 24.00 6.98 -8.57
C LEU A 7 23.49 5.69 -7.97
N ARG A 8 23.66 4.55 -8.66
CA ARG A 8 23.18 3.27 -8.15
C ARG A 8 24.01 2.08 -8.59
N VAL A 9 24.37 1.24 -7.63
CA VAL A 9 24.99 -0.08 -7.87
C VAL A 9 24.18 -1.17 -7.17
N SER A 10 23.94 -2.29 -7.86
CA SER A 10 23.34 -3.48 -7.24
C SER A 10 24.43 -4.34 -6.60
N THR A 11 24.09 -5.03 -5.50
CA THR A 11 24.98 -5.97 -4.78
C THR A 11 25.71 -6.95 -5.70
N GLU A 12 25.06 -7.45 -6.75
CA GLU A 12 25.64 -8.46 -7.66
C GLU A 12 26.59 -7.88 -8.73
N LYS A 13 26.62 -6.56 -8.94
CA LYS A 13 27.32 -5.93 -10.09
C LYS A 13 28.60 -5.18 -9.74
N GLN A 14 29.18 -5.40 -8.55
CA GLN A 14 30.54 -4.89 -8.26
C GLN A 14 31.61 -5.45 -9.22
N LEU A 15 31.30 -6.48 -10.02
CA LEU A 15 32.19 -7.08 -11.02
C LEU A 15 32.11 -6.43 -12.43
N ASP A 16 31.10 -5.63 -12.73
CA ASP A 16 30.79 -5.18 -14.11
C ASP A 16 31.46 -3.83 -14.53
N GLY A 17 32.46 -3.35 -13.78
CA GLY A 17 33.29 -2.20 -14.20
C GLY A 17 32.68 -0.80 -14.11
N TYR A 18 31.40 -0.66 -13.73
CA TYR A 18 30.70 0.62 -13.54
C TYR A 18 30.47 0.95 -12.05
N GLY A 19 31.56 1.00 -11.28
CA GLY A 19 31.53 1.44 -9.89
C GLY A 19 30.92 2.85 -9.74
N LEU A 20 30.57 3.22 -8.50
CA LEU A 20 30.02 4.54 -8.20
C LEU A 20 30.95 5.68 -8.66
N ASP A 21 32.27 5.47 -8.66
CA ASP A 21 33.24 6.47 -9.12
C ASP A 21 33.14 6.73 -10.62
N VAL A 22 33.06 5.68 -11.45
CA VAL A 22 32.87 5.82 -12.90
C VAL A 22 31.55 6.53 -13.21
N GLN A 23 30.49 6.17 -12.50
CA GLN A 23 29.19 6.82 -12.59
C GLN A 23 29.25 8.31 -12.20
N ARG A 24 29.98 8.61 -11.12
CA ARG A 24 30.19 9.98 -10.62
C ARG A 24 30.95 10.83 -11.62
N ASP A 25 31.98 10.29 -12.25
CA ASP A 25 32.76 11.00 -13.25
C ASP A 25 31.94 11.26 -14.52
N ALA A 26 31.11 10.30 -14.95
CA ALA A 26 30.21 10.47 -16.09
C ALA A 26 29.22 11.62 -15.87
N VAL A 27 28.52 11.66 -14.73
CA VAL A 27 27.57 12.76 -14.45
C VAL A 27 28.26 14.11 -14.27
N ARG A 28 29.49 14.14 -13.72
CA ARG A 28 30.29 15.36 -13.61
C ARG A 28 30.76 15.88 -14.96
N ALA A 29 31.18 14.98 -15.85
CA ALA A 29 31.55 15.33 -17.23
C ALA A 29 30.34 15.89 -17.98
N TRP A 30 29.20 15.21 -17.90
CA TRP A 30 27.95 15.68 -18.48
C TRP A 30 27.53 17.06 -17.94
N ALA A 31 27.57 17.26 -16.62
CA ALA A 31 27.17 18.52 -16.00
C ALA A 31 28.07 19.67 -16.45
N ARG A 32 29.39 19.45 -16.53
CA ARG A 32 30.35 20.43 -17.07
C ARG A 32 30.07 20.77 -18.53
N ALA A 33 29.86 19.76 -19.37
CA ALA A 33 29.60 19.94 -20.80
C ALA A 33 28.30 20.73 -21.08
N ASN A 34 27.30 20.60 -20.20
CA ASN A 34 25.99 21.23 -20.35
C ASN A 34 25.80 22.47 -19.45
N GLY A 35 26.85 22.94 -18.77
CA GLY A 35 26.78 24.14 -17.92
C GLY A 35 25.89 24.00 -16.67
N HIS A 36 25.70 22.77 -16.17
CA HIS A 36 24.98 22.49 -14.93
C HIS A 36 25.94 22.40 -13.73
N ARG A 37 25.44 22.73 -12.54
CA ARG A 37 26.17 22.61 -11.27
C ARG A 37 25.56 21.49 -10.44
N ILE A 38 26.34 20.45 -10.15
CA ILE A 38 25.93 19.40 -9.21
C ILE A 38 26.02 19.96 -7.79
N VAL A 39 24.88 20.03 -7.07
CA VAL A 39 24.81 20.55 -5.69
C VAL A 39 24.92 19.45 -4.63
N GLU A 40 24.47 18.24 -4.95
CA GLU A 40 24.54 17.08 -4.06
C GLU A 40 24.58 15.78 -4.87
N VAL A 41 25.15 14.73 -4.28
CA VAL A 41 25.24 13.39 -4.88
C VAL A 41 24.64 12.38 -3.91
N PHE A 42 23.69 11.59 -4.40
CA PHE A 42 22.98 10.54 -3.66
C PHE A 42 23.40 9.16 -4.18
N PRO A 43 24.40 8.50 -3.55
CA PRO A 43 24.88 7.19 -3.97
C PRO A 43 24.08 6.05 -3.31
N GLU A 44 23.43 5.23 -4.12
CA GLU A 44 22.67 4.07 -3.65
C GLU A 44 23.47 2.77 -3.80
N GLU A 45 23.75 2.11 -2.68
CA GLU A 45 24.53 0.87 -2.63
C GLU A 45 23.70 -0.32 -2.16
N GLY A 46 23.93 -1.49 -2.76
CA GLY A 46 23.46 -2.76 -2.20
C GLY A 46 21.96 -3.02 -2.31
N VAL A 47 21.26 -2.34 -3.22
CA VAL A 47 19.79 -2.45 -3.33
C VAL A 47 19.35 -3.40 -4.47
N SER A 48 18.36 -4.24 -4.18
CA SER A 48 17.84 -5.28 -5.10
C SER A 48 16.93 -4.73 -6.21
N GLY A 49 16.59 -3.45 -6.17
CA GLY A 49 15.83 -2.76 -7.21
C GLY A 49 14.36 -2.46 -6.88
N LYS A 50 13.85 -2.87 -5.73
CA LYS A 50 12.54 -2.39 -5.22
C LYS A 50 12.65 -0.94 -4.78
N LEU A 51 11.58 -0.16 -4.99
CA LEU A 51 11.55 1.26 -4.63
C LEU A 51 11.63 1.49 -3.12
N GLU A 52 11.04 0.58 -2.34
CA GLU A 52 11.01 0.61 -0.87
C GLU A 52 12.41 0.44 -0.23
N ASP A 53 13.34 -0.17 -0.96
CA ASP A 53 14.71 -0.41 -0.52
C ASP A 53 15.68 0.73 -0.92
N ARG A 54 15.18 1.91 -1.32
CA ARG A 54 16.00 2.97 -1.95
C ARG A 54 15.97 4.30 -1.18
N PRO A 55 16.58 4.35 0.02
CA PRO A 55 16.56 5.53 0.87
C PRO A 55 17.22 6.75 0.23
N GLU A 56 18.28 6.57 -0.57
CA GLU A 56 18.97 7.69 -1.21
C GLU A 56 18.16 8.29 -2.35
N LEU A 57 17.38 7.47 -3.08
CA LEU A 57 16.43 7.99 -4.05
C LEU A 57 15.35 8.83 -3.37
N ALA A 58 14.82 8.37 -2.23
CA ALA A 58 13.81 9.12 -1.49
C ALA A 58 14.34 10.48 -0.99
N LYS A 59 15.60 10.53 -0.53
CA LYS A 59 16.27 11.79 -0.17
C LYS A 59 16.46 12.71 -1.37
N ALA A 60 16.89 12.16 -2.51
CA ALA A 60 17.05 12.91 -3.76
C ALA A 60 15.73 13.57 -4.20
N LEU A 61 14.63 12.80 -4.24
CA LEU A 61 13.30 13.32 -4.59
C LEU A 61 12.82 14.39 -3.60
N ARG A 62 13.12 14.23 -2.32
CA ARG A 62 12.80 15.24 -1.31
C ARG A 62 13.57 16.54 -1.53
N ALA A 63 14.86 16.47 -1.85
CA ALA A 63 15.68 17.65 -2.15
C ALA A 63 15.12 18.45 -3.34
N LEU A 64 14.61 17.76 -4.37
CA LEU A 64 13.90 18.41 -5.49
C LEU A 64 12.60 19.08 -5.02
N LYS A 65 11.78 18.35 -4.26
CA LYS A 65 10.52 18.85 -3.72
C LYS A 65 10.69 20.09 -2.84
N ASP A 66 11.77 20.13 -2.07
CA ASP A 66 12.11 21.24 -1.17
C ASP A 66 12.79 22.41 -1.92
N GLY A 67 12.93 22.32 -3.25
CA GLY A 67 13.49 23.39 -4.10
C GLY A 67 15.01 23.57 -4.00
N GLN A 68 15.71 22.58 -3.43
CA GLN A 68 17.16 22.62 -3.24
C GLN A 68 17.93 22.46 -4.56
N ALA A 69 17.29 21.85 -5.56
CA ALA A 69 17.79 21.73 -6.92
C ALA A 69 16.67 21.83 -7.95
N ASP A 70 17.05 22.17 -9.18
CA ASP A 70 16.15 22.39 -10.31
C ASP A 70 16.02 21.13 -11.20
N GLY A 71 16.75 20.06 -10.87
CA GLY A 71 16.71 18.79 -11.61
C GLY A 71 17.60 17.70 -11.03
N ILE A 72 17.44 16.50 -11.56
CA ILE A 72 18.19 15.30 -11.21
C ILE A 72 18.91 14.76 -12.44
N VAL A 73 20.18 14.41 -12.29
CA VAL A 73 20.96 13.70 -13.31
C VAL A 73 21.28 12.29 -12.84
N VAL A 74 21.14 11.32 -13.73
CA VAL A 74 21.60 9.95 -13.54
C VAL A 74 22.65 9.56 -14.59
N PRO A 75 23.56 8.62 -14.27
CA PRO A 75 24.53 8.12 -15.26
C PRO A 75 23.85 7.49 -16.47
N LYS A 76 22.75 6.79 -16.23
CA LYS A 76 21.88 6.15 -17.23
C LYS A 76 20.49 5.98 -16.63
N LEU A 77 19.44 6.01 -17.45
CA LEU A 77 18.05 5.89 -17.00
C LEU A 77 17.78 4.62 -16.17
N ASP A 78 18.46 3.51 -16.47
CA ASP A 78 18.34 2.26 -15.72
C ASP A 78 18.74 2.40 -14.22
N ARG A 79 19.45 3.47 -13.86
CA ARG A 79 19.75 3.82 -12.46
C ARG A 79 18.51 4.33 -11.75
N LEU A 80 17.62 5.08 -12.40
CA LEU A 80 16.34 5.49 -11.83
C LEU A 80 15.44 4.30 -11.56
N ALA A 81 15.28 3.38 -12.53
CA ALA A 81 14.67 2.07 -12.34
C ALA A 81 14.99 1.16 -13.53
N ARG A 82 15.05 -0.16 -13.32
CA ARG A 82 15.16 -1.13 -14.42
C ARG A 82 13.81 -1.40 -15.09
N ASP A 83 12.73 -1.33 -14.31
CA ASP A 83 11.38 -1.46 -14.82
C ASP A 83 10.93 -0.12 -15.44
N LEU A 84 10.42 -0.18 -16.67
CA LEU A 84 10.03 1.00 -17.44
C LEU A 84 8.85 1.74 -16.80
N VAL A 85 7.87 1.02 -16.24
CA VAL A 85 6.69 1.63 -15.59
C VAL A 85 7.13 2.43 -14.37
N VAL A 86 7.99 1.84 -13.54
CA VAL A 86 8.56 2.53 -12.36
C VAL A 86 9.43 3.72 -12.76
N GLN A 87 10.23 3.57 -13.82
CA GLN A 87 11.08 4.64 -14.34
C GLN A 87 10.25 5.85 -14.77
N GLU A 88 9.20 5.64 -15.56
CA GLU A 88 8.32 6.70 -16.04
C GLU A 88 7.50 7.35 -14.91
N GLN A 89 7.06 6.57 -13.90
CA GLN A 89 6.42 7.13 -12.71
C GLN A 89 7.34 8.11 -11.96
N LEU A 90 8.62 7.75 -11.78
CA LEU A 90 9.61 8.62 -11.15
C LEU A 90 9.87 9.89 -11.95
N ILE A 91 10.00 9.76 -13.27
CA ILE A 91 10.18 10.91 -14.17
C ILE A 91 8.98 11.86 -14.08
N ALA A 92 7.76 11.32 -14.15
CA ALA A 92 6.53 12.10 -14.01
C ALA A 92 6.43 12.79 -12.64
N GLU A 93 6.88 12.14 -11.57
CA GLU A 93 6.91 12.73 -10.24
C GLU A 93 7.85 13.94 -10.18
N VAL A 94 9.07 13.80 -10.72
CA VAL A 94 10.06 14.88 -10.79
C VAL A 94 9.53 16.08 -11.58
N TRP A 95 8.91 15.85 -12.74
CA TRP A 95 8.32 16.93 -13.53
C TRP A 95 7.15 17.61 -12.83
N ARG A 96 6.33 16.87 -12.08
CA ARG A 96 5.25 17.46 -11.28
C ARG A 96 5.79 18.40 -10.18
N MET A 97 7.03 18.20 -9.74
CA MET A 97 7.73 19.11 -8.82
C MET A 97 8.31 20.35 -9.55
N GLY A 98 8.19 20.44 -10.88
CA GLY A 98 8.80 21.49 -11.70
C GLY A 98 10.31 21.31 -11.90
N ALA A 99 10.85 20.14 -11.58
CA ALA A 99 12.26 19.80 -11.75
C ALA A 99 12.49 18.99 -13.03
N ALA A 100 13.69 19.08 -13.60
CA ALA A 100 14.06 18.35 -14.81
C ALA A 100 14.75 17.00 -14.50
N VAL A 101 14.64 16.04 -15.42
CA VAL A 101 15.40 14.77 -15.35
C VAL A 101 16.42 14.75 -16.48
N PHE A 102 17.64 14.29 -16.19
CA PHE A 102 18.73 14.21 -17.14
C PHE A 102 19.43 12.85 -17.08
N SER A 103 19.98 12.42 -18.22
CA SER A 103 20.87 11.26 -18.33
C SER A 103 22.23 11.71 -18.86
N ALA A 104 23.30 11.12 -18.32
CA ALA A 104 24.65 11.33 -18.85
C ALA A 104 24.89 10.61 -20.19
N VAL A 105 23.97 9.73 -20.61
CA VAL A 105 24.01 9.07 -21.93
C VAL A 105 23.30 9.93 -22.97
N ALA A 106 24.03 10.37 -23.99
CA ALA A 106 23.50 11.26 -25.03
C ALA A 106 22.27 10.68 -25.77
N SER A 107 22.24 9.37 -26.06
CA SER A 107 21.11 8.72 -26.72
C SER A 107 19.83 8.66 -25.87
N GLU A 108 19.93 8.94 -24.57
CA GLU A 108 18.78 9.02 -23.65
C GLU A 108 18.29 10.47 -23.46
N ALA A 109 19.03 11.47 -23.96
CA ALA A 109 18.68 12.88 -23.79
C ALA A 109 17.37 13.25 -24.50
N ASP A 110 17.11 12.68 -25.68
CA ASP A 110 15.88 12.91 -26.45
C ASP A 110 14.63 12.40 -25.70
N TYR A 111 14.78 11.40 -24.83
CA TYR A 111 13.70 10.86 -24.00
C TYR A 111 13.39 11.71 -22.78
N LEU A 112 14.15 12.76 -22.48
CA LEU A 112 14.05 13.50 -21.22
C LEU A 112 13.66 14.97 -21.34
N VAL A 113 13.48 15.47 -22.55
CA VAL A 113 12.95 16.82 -22.79
C VAL A 113 11.45 16.80 -22.45
N ASP A 114 11.05 17.62 -21.46
CA ASP A 114 9.64 17.93 -21.24
C ASP A 114 9.19 18.83 -22.40
N ASP A 115 8.73 18.20 -23.48
CA ASP A 115 8.13 18.89 -24.60
C ASP A 115 6.60 18.83 -24.48
N PRO A 116 5.92 19.95 -24.15
CA PRO A 116 4.46 20.05 -24.19
C PRO A 116 3.85 19.72 -25.56
N ALA A 117 4.65 19.74 -26.63
CA ALA A 117 4.24 19.40 -27.99
C ALA A 117 4.40 17.91 -28.34
N ASP A 118 4.88 17.05 -27.43
CA ASP A 118 4.95 15.60 -27.64
C ASP A 118 3.73 14.86 -27.04
N PRO A 119 2.69 14.55 -27.85
CA PRO A 119 1.49 13.87 -27.38
C PRO A 119 1.77 12.44 -26.89
N SER A 120 2.87 11.82 -27.31
CA SER A 120 3.24 10.45 -26.91
C SER A 120 3.52 10.39 -25.41
N ARG A 121 4.15 11.42 -24.85
CA ARG A 121 4.43 11.52 -23.40
C ARG A 121 3.16 11.67 -22.58
N LYS A 122 2.19 12.44 -23.07
CA LYS A 122 0.86 12.55 -22.43
C LYS A 122 0.14 11.21 -22.45
N LEU A 123 0.18 10.50 -23.58
CA LEU A 123 -0.38 9.16 -23.70
C LEU A 123 0.27 8.18 -22.73
N ILE A 124 1.61 8.13 -22.68
CA ILE A 124 2.35 7.24 -21.76
C ILE A 124 1.96 7.52 -20.31
N ARG A 125 1.93 8.81 -19.88
CA ARG A 125 1.47 9.17 -18.52
C ARG A 125 0.03 8.73 -18.23
N GLN A 126 -0.88 8.90 -19.18
CA GLN A 126 -2.27 8.47 -19.04
C GLN A 126 -2.39 6.94 -18.94
N VAL A 127 -1.64 6.21 -19.77
CA VAL A 127 -1.59 4.74 -19.74
C VAL A 127 -1.01 4.26 -18.41
N LEU A 128 0.08 4.85 -17.91
CA LEU A 128 0.68 4.47 -16.63
C LEU A 128 -0.24 4.80 -15.44
N GLY A 129 -0.94 5.93 -15.49
CA GLY A 129 -1.98 6.27 -14.52
C GLY A 129 -3.10 5.22 -14.51
N ALA A 130 -3.58 4.81 -15.69
CA ALA A 130 -4.59 3.76 -15.83
C ALA A 130 -4.09 2.39 -15.34
N VAL A 131 -2.84 2.02 -15.62
CA VAL A 131 -2.22 0.78 -15.12
C VAL A 131 -2.13 0.81 -13.59
N SER A 132 -1.72 1.93 -12.99
CA SER A 132 -1.62 2.06 -11.53
C SER A 132 -2.98 1.90 -10.85
N GLU A 133 -4.03 2.49 -11.41
CA GLU A 133 -5.41 2.31 -10.92
C GLU A 133 -5.92 0.87 -11.12
N TYR A 134 -5.59 0.25 -12.26
CA TYR A 134 -5.90 -1.15 -12.52
C TYR A 134 -5.25 -2.08 -11.48
N GLU A 135 -3.97 -1.88 -11.15
CA GLU A 135 -3.29 -2.69 -10.14
C GLU A 135 -3.92 -2.53 -8.74
N ARG A 136 -4.24 -1.31 -8.33
CA ARG A 136 -4.99 -1.07 -7.08
C ARG A 136 -6.32 -1.82 -7.08
N ALA A 137 -7.07 -1.74 -8.18
CA ALA A 137 -8.34 -2.44 -8.33
C ALA A 137 -8.16 -3.97 -8.30
N MET A 138 -7.09 -4.49 -8.90
CA MET A 138 -6.78 -5.92 -8.91
C MET A 138 -6.38 -6.44 -7.52
N ILE A 139 -5.63 -5.67 -6.73
CA ILE A 139 -5.34 -5.99 -5.32
C ILE A 139 -6.64 -6.06 -4.53
N ALA A 140 -7.50 -5.05 -4.66
CA ALA A 140 -8.80 -5.03 -3.99
C ALA A 140 -9.66 -6.23 -4.39
N LEU A 141 -9.67 -6.59 -5.68
CA LEU A 141 -10.37 -7.76 -6.20
C LEU A 141 -9.84 -9.05 -5.59
N ARG A 142 -8.51 -9.27 -5.60
CA ARG A 142 -7.87 -10.47 -5.01
C ARG A 142 -8.15 -10.60 -3.51
N LEU A 143 -8.11 -9.49 -2.77
CA LEU A 143 -8.46 -9.50 -1.35
C LEU A 143 -9.93 -9.88 -1.16
N ARG A 144 -10.84 -9.35 -1.98
CA ARG A 144 -12.27 -9.67 -1.92
C ARG A 144 -12.53 -11.14 -2.26
N THR A 145 -11.93 -11.65 -3.34
CA THR A 145 -12.12 -13.05 -3.75
C THR A 145 -11.51 -14.02 -2.76
N GLY A 146 -10.31 -13.73 -2.24
CA GLY A 146 -9.68 -14.51 -1.17
C GLY A 146 -10.53 -14.55 0.10
N ARG A 147 -11.13 -13.42 0.49
CA ARG A 147 -12.08 -13.35 1.61
C ARG A 147 -13.33 -14.19 1.36
N ALA A 148 -13.95 -14.06 0.19
CA ALA A 148 -15.15 -14.81 -0.16
C ALA A 148 -14.88 -16.33 -0.17
N HIS A 149 -13.75 -16.75 -0.72
CA HIS A 149 -13.32 -18.15 -0.74
C HIS A 149 -12.99 -18.70 0.66
N LYS A 150 -12.41 -17.88 1.53
CA LYS A 150 -12.16 -18.27 2.92
C LYS A 150 -13.48 -18.41 3.69
N ALA A 151 -14.42 -17.48 3.48
CA ALA A 151 -15.74 -17.53 4.10
C ALA A 151 -16.57 -18.75 3.64
N SER A 152 -16.54 -19.10 2.34
CA SER A 152 -17.26 -20.26 1.81
C SER A 152 -16.72 -21.60 2.33
N LYS A 153 -15.48 -21.64 2.80
CA LYS A 153 -14.85 -22.82 3.43
C LYS A 153 -14.95 -22.83 4.95
N GLY A 154 -15.81 -21.98 5.54
CA GLY A 154 -15.98 -21.89 7.00
C GLY A 154 -14.84 -21.17 7.74
N GLY A 155 -13.82 -20.68 7.02
CA GLY A 155 -12.71 -19.96 7.60
C GLY A 155 -13.06 -18.50 7.92
N TYR A 156 -12.58 -18.00 9.06
CA TYR A 156 -12.83 -16.63 9.49
C TYR A 156 -12.10 -15.61 8.59
N ALA A 157 -12.85 -14.81 7.82
CA ALA A 157 -12.28 -13.91 6.81
C ALA A 157 -12.11 -12.44 7.24
N TYR A 158 -13.01 -11.87 8.07
CA TYR A 158 -12.81 -10.56 8.75
C TYR A 158 -13.94 -10.19 9.74
N GLY A 159 -13.65 -9.32 10.73
CA GLY A 159 -14.61 -8.72 11.68
C GLY A 159 -14.21 -8.90 13.16
N ALA A 160 -15.10 -8.62 14.11
CA ALA A 160 -15.12 -9.41 15.35
C ALA A 160 -16.02 -10.63 15.11
N PRO A 161 -15.68 -11.81 15.63
CA PRO A 161 -16.54 -12.98 15.53
C PRO A 161 -17.94 -12.65 16.03
N ALA A 162 -18.96 -13.30 15.44
CA ALA A 162 -20.33 -13.14 15.92
C ALA A 162 -20.39 -13.41 17.43
N PHE A 163 -21.34 -12.79 18.13
CA PHE A 163 -21.55 -13.08 19.55
C PHE A 163 -21.83 -14.59 19.71
N GLY A 164 -21.13 -15.26 20.64
CA GLY A 164 -21.13 -16.73 20.78
C GLY A 164 -19.93 -17.43 20.13
N GLN A 165 -19.11 -16.71 19.35
CA GLN A 165 -17.93 -17.27 18.68
C GLN A 165 -16.67 -16.49 19.02
N LYS A 166 -15.51 -17.13 18.97
CA LYS A 166 -14.20 -16.48 19.04
C LYS A 166 -13.29 -17.00 17.94
N ALA A 167 -12.35 -16.17 17.51
CA ALA A 167 -11.36 -16.57 16.52
C ALA A 167 -10.10 -17.06 17.24
N VAL A 168 -9.82 -18.36 17.13
CA VAL A 168 -8.60 -18.99 17.65
C VAL A 168 -7.88 -19.60 16.44
N ASP A 169 -6.60 -19.29 16.26
CA ASP A 169 -5.77 -19.81 15.17
C ASP A 169 -6.39 -19.67 13.76
N LYS A 170 -7.11 -18.56 13.54
CA LYS A 170 -7.82 -18.20 12.29
C LYS A 170 -9.04 -19.08 11.96
N GLU A 171 -9.52 -19.86 12.93
CA GLU A 171 -10.76 -20.63 12.88
C GLU A 171 -11.79 -20.10 13.88
N LEU A 172 -13.08 -20.25 13.55
CA LEU A 172 -14.17 -19.89 14.44
C LEU A 172 -14.42 -21.04 15.41
N THR A 173 -14.27 -20.76 16.71
CA THR A 173 -14.58 -21.68 17.80
C THR A 173 -15.70 -21.09 18.66
N ALA A 174 -16.41 -21.93 19.41
CA ALA A 174 -17.43 -21.47 20.35
C ALA A 174 -16.76 -20.69 21.50
N ASP A 175 -17.38 -19.56 21.87
CA ASP A 175 -17.06 -18.87 23.11
C ASP A 175 -18.11 -19.25 24.15
N GLU A 176 -17.76 -20.14 25.07
CA GLU A 176 -18.68 -20.75 26.05
C GLU A 176 -19.47 -19.68 26.83
N ARG A 177 -18.79 -18.64 27.32
CA ARG A 177 -19.43 -17.54 28.06
C ARG A 177 -20.47 -16.81 27.20
N GLU A 178 -20.15 -16.54 25.94
CA GLU A 178 -21.09 -15.88 25.03
C GLU A 178 -22.19 -16.82 24.53
N GLN A 179 -21.93 -18.13 24.44
CA GLN A 179 -22.93 -19.14 24.13
C GLN A 179 -23.95 -19.29 25.27
N ASP A 180 -23.50 -19.26 26.53
CA ASP A 180 -24.39 -19.28 27.69
C ASP A 180 -25.33 -18.06 27.69
N ALA A 181 -24.78 -16.87 27.44
CA ALA A 181 -25.56 -15.65 27.30
C ALA A 181 -26.54 -15.72 26.12
N LEU A 182 -26.15 -16.35 25.00
CA LEU A 182 -27.01 -16.52 23.82
C LEU A 182 -28.14 -17.53 24.08
N ALA A 183 -27.85 -18.65 24.74
CA ALA A 183 -28.85 -19.63 25.15
C ALA A 183 -29.88 -18.98 26.08
N ARG A 184 -29.41 -18.17 27.03
CA ARG A 184 -30.28 -17.41 27.93
C ARG A 184 -31.14 -16.37 27.21
N MET A 185 -30.58 -15.67 26.21
CA MET A 185 -31.37 -14.77 25.36
C MET A 185 -32.52 -15.49 24.65
N ILE A 186 -32.27 -16.69 24.13
CA ILE A 186 -33.26 -17.48 23.39
C ILE A 186 -34.36 -17.98 24.33
N GLU A 187 -33.99 -18.43 25.53
CA GLU A 187 -34.96 -18.85 26.56
C GLU A 187 -35.91 -17.70 26.92
N LEU A 188 -35.36 -16.52 27.26
CA LEU A 188 -36.18 -15.36 27.62
C LEU A 188 -37.05 -14.84 26.46
N ASP A 189 -36.55 -14.93 25.22
CA ASP A 189 -37.31 -14.58 24.02
C ASP A 189 -38.47 -15.56 23.77
N ASN A 190 -38.26 -16.86 24.01
CA ASN A 190 -39.32 -17.88 23.95
C ASN A 190 -40.37 -17.69 25.04
N ASP A 191 -39.97 -17.20 26.22
CA ASP A 191 -40.87 -16.80 27.31
C ASP A 191 -41.64 -15.49 27.02
N GLY A 192 -41.42 -14.89 25.85
CA GLY A 192 -42.14 -13.69 25.40
C GLY A 192 -41.65 -12.38 26.02
N LYS A 193 -40.44 -12.36 26.62
CA LYS A 193 -39.85 -11.14 27.18
C LYS A 193 -39.52 -10.13 26.08
N SER A 194 -39.73 -8.86 26.37
CA SER A 194 -39.31 -7.78 25.48
C SER A 194 -37.78 -7.67 25.43
N LEU A 195 -37.23 -7.13 24.33
CA LEU A 195 -35.78 -6.94 24.19
C LEU A 195 -35.15 -6.11 25.33
N ARG A 196 -35.92 -5.22 25.98
CA ARG A 196 -35.44 -4.45 27.14
C ARG A 196 -35.35 -5.31 28.39
N GLU A 197 -36.35 -6.15 28.66
CA GLU A 197 -36.35 -7.09 29.77
C GLU A 197 -35.22 -8.12 29.63
N ILE A 198 -34.96 -8.58 28.40
CA ILE A 198 -33.83 -9.47 28.11
C ILE A 198 -32.50 -8.76 28.42
N CYS A 199 -32.33 -7.48 28.05
CA CYS A 199 -31.12 -6.73 28.39
C CYS A 199 -30.92 -6.65 29.91
N THR A 200 -31.97 -6.30 30.67
CA THR A 200 -31.91 -6.21 32.14
C THR A 200 -31.53 -7.54 32.78
N ALA A 201 -32.21 -8.63 32.40
CA ALA A 201 -31.95 -9.96 32.94
C ALA A 201 -30.50 -10.40 32.70
N LEU A 202 -29.98 -10.18 31.48
CA LEU A 202 -28.58 -10.51 31.17
C LEU A 202 -27.58 -9.71 32.01
N GLU A 203 -27.87 -8.44 32.32
CA GLU A 203 -26.99 -7.62 33.16
C GLU A 203 -26.98 -8.08 34.62
N GLU A 204 -28.18 -8.36 35.17
CA GLU A 204 -28.40 -8.87 36.53
C GLU A 204 -27.76 -10.25 36.74
N GLU A 205 -27.85 -11.12 35.74
CA GLU A 205 -27.25 -12.46 35.73
C GLU A 205 -25.74 -12.43 35.43
N GLY A 206 -25.16 -11.25 35.20
CA GLY A 206 -23.71 -11.07 35.03
C GLY A 206 -23.18 -11.30 33.62
N HIS A 207 -24.05 -11.58 32.63
CA HIS A 207 -23.65 -11.68 31.23
C HIS A 207 -23.21 -10.31 30.69
N ARG A 208 -22.21 -10.32 29.80
CA ARG A 208 -21.64 -9.10 29.22
C ARG A 208 -21.63 -9.15 27.69
N PRO A 209 -21.92 -8.01 27.03
CA PRO A 209 -21.82 -7.95 25.58
C PRO A 209 -20.35 -8.10 25.14
N LYS A 210 -20.15 -8.53 23.90
CA LYS A 210 -18.80 -8.66 23.30
C LYS A 210 -18.06 -7.32 23.20
N ARG A 211 -18.79 -6.21 23.08
CA ARG A 211 -18.25 -4.84 23.01
C ARG A 211 -19.15 -3.89 23.80
N GLY A 212 -18.53 -3.00 24.56
CA GLY A 212 -19.21 -2.01 25.42
C GLY A 212 -19.56 -2.58 26.80
N ASP A 213 -20.14 -1.72 27.64
CA ASP A 213 -20.34 -2.04 29.07
C ASP A 213 -21.75 -2.54 29.40
N ARG A 214 -22.72 -2.36 28.48
CA ARG A 214 -24.14 -2.66 28.71
C ARG A 214 -24.83 -3.28 27.49
N TRP A 215 -25.91 -4.00 27.74
CA TRP A 215 -26.74 -4.56 26.68
C TRP A 215 -27.63 -3.50 26.05
N HIS A 216 -27.67 -3.52 24.71
CA HIS A 216 -28.57 -2.68 23.93
C HIS A 216 -29.59 -3.56 23.19
N PRO A 217 -30.88 -3.18 23.14
CA PRO A 217 -31.92 -3.97 22.47
C PRO A 217 -31.60 -4.32 21.01
N THR A 218 -30.92 -3.41 20.29
CA THR A 218 -30.47 -3.63 18.91
C THR A 218 -29.40 -4.72 18.81
N THR A 219 -28.55 -4.88 19.82
CA THR A 219 -27.55 -5.95 19.89
C THR A 219 -28.22 -7.29 20.15
N VAL A 220 -29.13 -7.36 21.12
CA VAL A 220 -29.91 -8.57 21.44
C VAL A 220 -30.73 -9.03 20.23
N SER A 221 -31.47 -8.11 19.60
CA SER A 221 -32.22 -8.39 18.37
C SER A 221 -31.35 -9.01 17.28
N ARG A 222 -30.17 -8.44 17.01
CA ARG A 222 -29.23 -8.99 16.02
C ARG A 222 -28.69 -10.37 16.40
N CYS A 223 -28.53 -10.68 17.68
CA CYS A 223 -28.10 -12.00 18.13
C CYS A 223 -29.21 -13.03 17.90
N LEU A 224 -30.45 -12.71 18.31
CA LEU A 224 -31.62 -13.57 18.12
C LEU A 224 -31.93 -13.81 16.63
N THR A 225 -31.90 -12.78 15.78
CA THR A 225 -32.09 -12.95 14.33
C THR A 225 -31.07 -13.90 13.71
N ARG A 226 -29.80 -13.82 14.14
CA ARG A 226 -28.75 -14.71 13.65
C ARG A 226 -28.91 -16.14 14.17
N ALA A 227 -29.26 -16.32 15.45
CA ALA A 227 -29.51 -17.63 16.04
C ALA A 227 -30.63 -18.35 15.29
N ARG A 228 -31.75 -17.67 15.02
CA ARG A 228 -32.88 -18.21 14.26
C ARG A 228 -32.49 -18.59 12.82
N ALA A 229 -31.69 -17.75 12.15
CA ALA A 229 -31.21 -18.04 10.80
C ALA A 229 -30.26 -19.26 10.75
N ALA A 230 -29.47 -19.49 11.81
CA ALA A 230 -28.61 -20.66 11.92
C ALA A 230 -29.42 -21.95 12.14
N THR A 231 -30.45 -21.90 12.99
CA THR A 231 -31.37 -23.05 13.20
C THR A 231 -32.15 -23.41 11.93
N ALA A 232 -32.52 -22.43 11.11
CA ALA A 232 -33.26 -22.66 9.86
C ALA A 232 -32.39 -23.22 8.71
N ALA A 233 -31.06 -23.15 8.83
CA ALA A 233 -30.11 -23.62 7.82
C ALA A 233 -29.50 -25.00 8.15
N ALA A 234 -29.79 -25.54 9.34
CA ALA A 234 -29.39 -26.86 9.82
C ALA A 234 -30.49 -27.90 9.56
#